data_AF-A0A7C4B636-F1
#
_entry.id   AF-A0A7C4B636-F1
#
_cell.length_a   1.000
_cell.length_b   1.000
_cell.length_c   1.000
_cell.angle_alpha   90.00
_cell.angle_beta   90.00
_cell.angle_gamma   90.00
#
_symmetry.space_group_name_H-M   'P 1'
#
loop_
_entity.id
_entity.type
_entity.pdbx_description
1 polymer ?
#
loop_
_entity_poly.entity_id
_entity_poly.type
_entity_poly.pdbx_seq_one_letter_code
_entity_poly.pdbx_strand_id
1 'polypeptide(L)'
;MNSKVTRGIDIRKVHGNAWRPGLTNGLTNGMTNGLSNRALRRTGDKEGKHGKIFAVVVLCFLVLGVFAVLTYQSQQRNTIAIDGNFEDWQGVAKHSKERLRDVPENIDISEYASTESGRNVAFYAKVYGNMLYGDGRYIVEVPN
;
A
#
# COMPACT_ATOMS: atom_id res chain seq x y z
N MET A 1 88.13 52.14 39.49
CA MET A 1 87.03 52.04 38.50
C MET A 1 87.44 51.09 37.38
N ASN A 2 86.46 50.39 36.80
CA ASN A 2 86.48 49.26 35.83
C ASN A 2 86.81 47.88 36.41
N SER A 3 85.78 47.04 36.66
CA SER A 3 85.19 46.01 35.75
C SER A 3 85.70 44.62 36.19
N LYS A 4 85.02 43.47 36.14
CA LYS A 4 83.87 42.97 35.38
C LYS A 4 83.38 41.68 36.09
N VAL A 5 82.09 41.39 35.97
CA VAL A 5 81.37 40.22 36.51
C VAL A 5 81.70 38.94 35.74
N THR A 6 81.78 37.77 36.41
CA THR A 6 81.44 36.47 35.78
C THR A 6 80.89 35.49 36.82
N ARG A 7 79.65 35.03 36.61
CA ARG A 7 79.02 33.87 37.27
C ARG A 7 79.21 32.63 36.38
N GLY A 8 79.30 31.45 36.99
CA GLY A 8 79.14 30.19 36.26
C GLY A 8 79.49 28.97 37.11
N ILE A 9 78.50 28.43 37.81
CA ILE A 9 78.56 27.17 38.57
C ILE A 9 78.50 26.00 37.58
N ASP A 10 79.48 25.10 37.62
CA ASP A 10 79.47 23.83 36.90
C ASP A 10 79.30 22.68 37.92
N ILE A 11 78.16 22.00 37.88
CA ILE A 11 77.94 20.76 38.63
C ILE A 11 77.13 19.81 37.75
N ARG A 12 77.83 18.79 37.23
CA ARG A 12 77.25 17.66 36.50
C ARG A 12 76.23 16.93 37.36
N LYS A 13 75.08 16.60 36.78
CA LYS A 13 74.15 15.59 37.29
C LYS A 13 74.01 14.47 36.25
N VAL A 14 74.54 13.30 36.58
CA VAL A 14 74.36 12.04 35.85
C VAL A 14 72.93 11.53 36.09
N HIS A 15 72.31 10.93 35.07
CA HIS A 15 71.29 9.85 35.01
C HIS A 15 70.72 9.92 33.58
N GLY A 16 70.73 8.92 32.70
CA GLY A 16 70.33 7.53 32.84
C GLY A 16 69.46 7.20 31.62
N ASN A 17 69.94 6.28 30.77
CA ASN A 17 69.17 5.29 30.02
C ASN A 17 68.05 5.80 29.07
N ALA A 18 68.37 6.03 27.79
CA ALA A 18 67.32 6.22 26.78
C ALA A 18 67.68 5.65 25.41
N TRP A 19 67.78 4.33 25.30
CA TRP A 19 67.46 3.61 24.05
C TRP A 19 66.92 2.21 24.40
N ARG A 20 65.64 2.13 24.78
CA ARG A 20 64.90 0.85 24.75
C ARG A 20 64.00 0.87 23.50
N PRO A 21 64.25 0.00 22.50
CA PRO A 21 63.43 -0.12 21.30
C PRO A 21 62.12 -0.81 21.67
N GLY A 22 61.00 -0.12 21.51
CA GLY A 22 59.71 -0.70 21.88
C GLY A 22 58.50 0.19 21.60
N LEU A 23 58.65 1.52 21.64
CA LEU A 23 57.54 2.40 21.27
C LEU A 23 57.26 2.42 19.76
N THR A 24 58.28 2.23 18.93
CA THR A 24 58.14 2.26 17.47
C THR A 24 57.61 0.96 16.89
N ASN A 25 57.96 -0.21 17.45
CA ASN A 25 57.46 -1.50 16.95
C ASN A 25 55.95 -1.67 17.15
N GLY A 26 55.37 -1.04 18.17
CA GLY A 26 53.91 -1.05 18.37
C GLY A 26 53.16 -0.18 17.35
N LEU A 27 53.68 1.01 17.04
CA LEU A 27 53.07 1.89 16.04
C LEU A 27 53.27 1.41 14.61
N THR A 28 54.46 0.89 14.29
CA THR A 28 54.76 0.39 12.94
C THR A 28 54.06 -0.94 12.65
N ASN A 29 54.08 -1.93 13.56
CA ASN A 29 53.34 -3.18 13.34
C ASN A 29 51.82 -3.06 13.54
N GLY A 30 51.35 -2.06 14.30
CA GLY A 30 49.92 -1.73 14.39
C GLY A 30 49.36 -1.19 13.08
N MET A 31 50.19 -0.48 12.30
CA MET A 31 49.79 0.06 11.00
C MET A 31 49.95 -0.95 9.86
N THR A 32 50.88 -1.91 9.96
CA THR A 32 51.08 -2.96 8.94
C THR A 32 50.22 -4.21 9.15
N ASN A 33 50.00 -4.64 10.41
CA ASN A 33 49.22 -5.84 10.76
C ASN A 33 47.86 -5.54 11.43
N GLY A 34 47.45 -4.26 11.52
CA GLY A 34 46.10 -3.84 11.93
C GLY A 34 44.98 -4.25 10.96
N LEU A 35 45.31 -4.96 9.89
CA LEU A 35 44.37 -5.59 8.96
C LEU A 35 43.89 -6.98 9.45
N SER A 36 44.23 -7.44 10.65
CA SER A 36 43.88 -8.78 11.12
C SER A 36 42.45 -8.91 11.69
N ASN A 37 41.77 -7.81 12.04
CA ASN A 37 40.33 -7.85 12.39
C ASN A 37 39.39 -7.72 11.17
N ARG A 38 39.92 -7.70 9.94
CA ARG A 38 39.12 -7.77 8.72
C ARG A 38 38.69 -9.20 8.37
N ALA A 39 39.26 -10.23 9.00
CA ALA A 39 39.03 -11.62 8.59
C ALA A 39 37.84 -12.33 9.29
N LEU A 40 37.35 -11.85 10.44
CA LEU A 40 36.36 -12.62 11.23
C LEU A 40 35.10 -11.88 11.69
N ARG A 41 34.89 -10.62 11.27
CA ARG A 41 33.64 -9.88 11.52
C ARG A 41 33.12 -9.10 10.31
N ARG A 42 33.22 -9.69 9.12
CA ARG A 42 32.48 -9.23 7.93
C ARG A 42 31.83 -10.41 7.20
N THR A 43 31.13 -11.24 7.96
CA THR A 43 30.17 -12.17 7.38
C THR A 43 28.80 -11.72 7.89
N GLY A 44 28.01 -11.12 7.01
CA GLY A 44 26.59 -10.82 7.27
C GLY A 44 26.29 -9.52 8.00
N ASP A 45 26.58 -8.37 7.38
CA ASP A 45 25.71 -7.18 7.47
C ASP A 45 26.25 -6.05 6.59
N LYS A 46 26.23 -6.29 5.26
CA LYS A 46 25.99 -5.20 4.33
C LYS A 46 24.50 -5.18 4.09
N GLU A 47 23.78 -4.83 5.13
CA GLU A 47 22.34 -4.79 5.14
C GLU A 47 21.90 -3.81 4.04
N GLY A 48 21.29 -4.36 2.99
CA GLY A 48 20.92 -3.65 1.77
C GLY A 48 19.86 -2.61 2.05
N LYS A 49 20.25 -1.44 2.55
CA LYS A 49 19.37 -0.27 2.73
C LYS A 49 18.57 0.02 1.45
N HIS A 50 19.23 -0.12 0.30
CA HIS A 50 18.59 0.02 -1.01
C HIS A 50 17.58 -1.09 -1.30
N GLY A 51 17.80 -2.32 -0.84
CA GLY A 51 16.86 -3.44 -0.99
C GLY A 51 15.60 -3.28 -0.14
N LYS A 52 15.74 -2.79 1.10
CA LYS A 52 14.60 -2.47 1.98
C LYS A 52 13.75 -1.32 1.40
N ILE A 53 14.39 -0.26 0.91
CA ILE A 53 13.69 0.86 0.26
C ILE A 53 12.97 0.39 -1.00
N PHE A 54 13.62 -0.42 -1.84
CA PHE A 54 13.01 -0.98 -3.04
C PHE A 54 11.78 -1.84 -2.71
N ALA A 55 11.87 -2.70 -1.69
CA ALA A 55 10.75 -3.51 -1.23
C ALA A 55 9.57 -2.65 -0.75
N VAL A 56 9.84 -1.56 -0.01
CA VAL A 56 8.79 -0.63 0.44
C VAL A 56 8.14 0.09 -0.75
N VAL A 57 8.91 0.55 -1.72
CA VAL A 57 8.38 1.21 -2.92
C VAL A 57 7.48 0.26 -3.72
N VAL A 58 7.92 -0.98 -3.95
CA VAL A 58 7.11 -2.01 -4.62
C VAL A 58 5.83 -2.30 -3.85
N LEU A 59 5.92 -2.44 -2.52
CA LEU A 59 4.75 -2.65 -1.67
C LEU A 59 3.77 -1.46 -1.76
N CYS A 60 4.26 -0.22 -1.74
CA CYS A 60 3.43 0.96 -1.91
C CYS A 60 2.74 0.97 -3.28
N PHE A 61 3.43 0.65 -4.37
CA PHE A 61 2.82 0.55 -5.69
C PHE A 61 1.77 -0.57 -5.77
N LEU A 62 2.00 -1.71 -5.12
CA LEU A 62 1.01 -2.79 -5.05
C LEU A 62 -0.22 -2.36 -4.25
N VAL A 63 -0.03 -1.74 -3.08
CA VAL A 63 -1.14 -1.25 -2.24
C VAL A 63 -1.92 -0.15 -2.96
N LEU A 64 -1.25 0.83 -3.56
CA LEU A 64 -1.89 1.90 -4.33
C LEU A 64 -2.58 1.37 -5.59
N GLY A 65 -1.97 0.39 -6.28
CA GLY A 65 -2.56 -0.25 -7.45
C GLY A 65 -3.83 -1.02 -7.09
N VAL A 66 -3.79 -1.83 -6.03
CA VAL A 66 -4.97 -2.54 -5.51
C VAL A 66 -6.04 -1.53 -5.07
N PHE A 67 -5.67 -0.50 -4.32
CA PHE A 67 -6.59 0.56 -3.91
C PHE A 67 -7.22 1.30 -5.11
N ALA A 68 -6.45 1.59 -6.15
CA ALA A 68 -6.94 2.21 -7.38
C ALA A 68 -7.93 1.31 -8.11
N VAL A 69 -7.66 0.01 -8.23
CA VAL A 69 -8.59 -0.95 -8.86
C VAL A 69 -9.89 -1.05 -8.06
N LEU A 70 -9.82 -1.11 -6.72
CA LEU A 70 -10.99 -1.18 -5.86
C LEU A 70 -11.85 0.09 -5.92
N THR A 71 -11.23 1.26 -6.07
CA THR A 71 -11.93 2.55 -6.16
C THR A 71 -12.38 2.92 -7.57
N TYR A 72 -11.75 2.38 -8.62
CA TYR A 72 -12.18 2.61 -10.00
C TYR A 72 -13.60 2.06 -10.26
N GLN A 73 -13.90 0.87 -9.72
CA GLN A 73 -15.23 0.27 -9.86
C GLN A 73 -16.34 1.05 -9.14
N SER A 74 -16.02 1.86 -8.13
CA SER A 74 -17.02 2.65 -7.40
C SER A 74 -17.39 3.95 -8.10
N GLN A 75 -16.56 4.46 -9.02
CA GLN A 75 -16.81 5.73 -9.71
C GLN A 75 -17.67 5.57 -10.97
N GLN A 76 -17.61 4.43 -11.65
CA GLN A 76 -18.24 4.24 -12.97
C GLN A 76 -19.73 3.84 -12.91
N ARG A 77 -20.30 3.62 -11.71
CA ARG A 77 -21.67 3.13 -11.50
C ARG A 77 -22.70 4.21 -11.17
N ASN A 78 -22.33 5.48 -11.25
CA ASN A 78 -23.12 6.55 -10.63
C ASN A 78 -24.29 7.06 -11.49
N THR A 79 -24.67 6.43 -12.59
CA THR A 79 -25.89 6.83 -13.30
C THR A 79 -26.58 5.62 -13.91
N ILE A 80 -27.74 5.27 -13.36
CA ILE A 80 -28.68 4.33 -13.98
C ILE A 80 -29.37 5.07 -15.12
N ALA A 81 -29.26 4.58 -16.36
CA ALA A 81 -30.09 5.08 -17.45
C ALA A 81 -31.52 4.51 -17.31
N ILE A 82 -32.53 5.33 -17.57
CA ILE A 82 -33.94 4.91 -17.59
C ILE A 82 -34.35 4.65 -19.04
N ASP A 83 -33.79 3.60 -19.63
CA ASP A 83 -34.00 3.21 -21.03
C ASP A 83 -34.57 1.78 -21.18
N GLY A 84 -34.74 1.07 -20.07
CA GLY A 84 -35.20 -0.33 -20.05
C GLY A 84 -34.09 -1.35 -20.23
N ASN A 85 -32.84 -0.93 -20.40
CA ASN A 85 -31.68 -1.82 -20.35
C ASN A 85 -31.31 -2.12 -18.89
N PHE A 86 -31.02 -3.38 -18.59
CA PHE A 86 -30.68 -3.84 -17.25
C PHE A 86 -29.17 -4.00 -17.00
N GLU A 87 -28.33 -3.72 -17.99
CA GLU A 87 -26.86 -3.80 -17.85
C GLU A 87 -26.31 -2.87 -16.75
N ASP A 88 -26.89 -1.68 -16.60
CA ASP A 88 -26.48 -0.71 -15.56
C ASP A 88 -26.69 -1.24 -14.13
N TRP A 89 -27.56 -2.24 -13.96
CA TRP A 89 -27.94 -2.80 -12.67
C TRP A 89 -27.05 -3.97 -12.21
N GLN A 90 -26.03 -4.39 -12.98
CA GLN A 90 -25.24 -5.61 -12.71
C GLN A 90 -24.56 -5.67 -11.32
N GLY A 91 -24.26 -4.52 -10.70
CA GLY A 91 -23.63 -4.45 -9.37
C GLY A 91 -24.49 -3.81 -8.30
N VAL A 92 -25.77 -3.58 -8.60
CA VAL A 92 -26.77 -3.24 -7.59
C VAL A 92 -27.30 -4.55 -7.01
N ALA A 93 -27.29 -4.67 -5.69
CA ALA A 93 -27.86 -5.81 -4.99
C ALA A 93 -29.36 -5.89 -5.28
N LYS A 94 -29.84 -7.07 -5.70
CA LYS A 94 -31.24 -7.30 -6.07
C LYS A 94 -31.87 -8.25 -5.07
N HIS A 95 -33.16 -8.02 -4.81
CA HIS A 95 -34.01 -8.97 -4.13
C HIS A 95 -34.73 -9.81 -5.17
N SER A 96 -34.67 -11.13 -5.03
CA SER A 96 -35.42 -12.07 -5.87
C SER A 96 -36.55 -12.71 -5.08
N LYS A 97 -37.59 -13.11 -5.81
CA LYS A 97 -38.75 -13.80 -5.25
C LYS A 97 -39.07 -15.01 -6.11
N GLU A 98 -39.45 -16.13 -5.48
CA GLU A 98 -39.93 -17.31 -6.21
C GLU A 98 -41.25 -17.05 -6.94
N ARG A 99 -41.42 -17.74 -8.08
CA ARG A 99 -42.60 -17.64 -8.93
C ARG A 99 -43.85 -18.13 -8.21
N LEU A 100 -44.92 -17.36 -8.27
CA LEU A 100 -46.23 -17.77 -7.78
C LEU A 100 -46.95 -18.62 -8.84
N ARG A 101 -47.68 -19.64 -8.40
CA ARG A 101 -48.39 -20.56 -9.33
C ARG A 101 -49.66 -19.95 -9.91
N ASP A 102 -50.36 -19.15 -9.12
CA ASP A 102 -51.69 -18.62 -9.45
C ASP A 102 -51.66 -17.14 -9.86
N VAL A 103 -50.48 -16.63 -10.24
CA VAL A 103 -50.30 -15.24 -10.70
C VAL A 103 -49.78 -15.26 -12.13
N PRO A 104 -50.41 -14.52 -13.07
CA PRO A 104 -49.90 -14.36 -14.42
C PRO A 104 -48.46 -13.82 -14.46
N GLU A 105 -47.63 -14.36 -15.35
CA GLU A 105 -46.18 -14.08 -15.39
C GLU A 105 -45.84 -12.61 -15.68
N ASN A 106 -46.70 -11.92 -16.44
CA ASN A 106 -46.56 -10.51 -16.81
C ASN A 106 -46.78 -9.54 -15.63
N ILE A 107 -47.34 -10.01 -14.51
CA ILE A 107 -47.54 -9.22 -13.28
C ILE A 107 -46.83 -9.82 -12.06
N ASP A 108 -46.19 -10.99 -12.19
CA ASP A 108 -45.40 -11.61 -11.12
C ASP A 108 -43.95 -11.10 -11.16
N ILE A 109 -43.54 -10.36 -10.13
CA ILE A 109 -42.21 -9.76 -10.02
C ILE A 109 -41.19 -10.85 -9.63
N SER A 110 -40.21 -11.06 -10.50
CA SER A 110 -39.10 -11.98 -10.27
C SER A 110 -37.97 -11.34 -9.46
N GLU A 111 -37.66 -10.07 -9.74
CA GLU A 111 -36.56 -9.35 -9.11
C GLU A 111 -36.89 -7.86 -8.96
N TYR A 112 -36.41 -7.24 -7.89
CA TYR A 112 -36.52 -5.80 -7.66
C TYR A 112 -35.33 -5.24 -6.88
N ALA A 113 -35.06 -3.95 -7.09
CA ALA A 113 -33.98 -3.23 -6.40
C ALA A 113 -34.23 -1.72 -6.41
N SER A 114 -33.52 -1.00 -5.55
CA SER A 114 -33.43 0.46 -5.60
C SER A 114 -31.99 0.90 -5.39
N THR A 115 -31.61 2.02 -6.00
CA THR A 115 -30.31 2.65 -5.78
C THR A 115 -30.44 4.16 -5.79
N GLU A 116 -29.59 4.82 -5.02
CA GLU A 116 -29.54 6.27 -4.94
C GLU A 116 -28.30 6.76 -5.66
N SER A 117 -28.47 7.78 -6.52
CA SER A 117 -27.36 8.50 -7.10
C SER A 117 -27.60 10.00 -7.03
N GLY A 118 -26.77 10.68 -6.25
CA GLY A 118 -26.87 12.11 -6.02
C GLY A 118 -28.21 12.49 -5.36
N ARG A 119 -29.12 13.09 -6.13
CA ARG A 119 -30.47 13.48 -5.67
C ARG A 119 -31.59 12.61 -6.26
N ASN A 120 -31.23 11.60 -7.03
CA ASN A 120 -32.19 10.74 -7.72
C ASN A 120 -32.22 9.36 -7.07
N VAL A 121 -33.40 8.77 -7.01
CA VAL A 121 -33.61 7.37 -6.66
C VAL A 121 -34.10 6.64 -7.90
N ALA A 122 -33.42 5.57 -8.27
CA ALA A 122 -33.81 4.69 -9.36
C ALA A 122 -34.39 3.40 -8.81
N PHE A 123 -35.39 2.87 -9.51
CA PHE A 123 -36.06 1.61 -9.18
C PHE A 123 -35.92 0.62 -10.33
N TYR A 124 -35.72 -0.65 -9.97
CA TYR A 124 -35.66 -1.79 -10.88
C TYR A 124 -36.76 -2.76 -10.51
N ALA A 125 -37.49 -3.23 -11.51
CA ALA A 125 -38.44 -4.31 -11.39
C ALA A 125 -38.40 -5.15 -12.67
N LYS A 126 -38.30 -6.46 -12.49
CA LYS A 126 -38.38 -7.45 -13.57
C LYS A 126 -39.49 -8.42 -13.23
N VAL A 127 -40.31 -8.75 -14.23
CA VAL A 127 -41.37 -9.76 -14.11
C VAL A 127 -40.94 -11.06 -14.79
N TYR A 128 -41.59 -12.17 -14.46
CA TYR A 128 -41.31 -13.46 -15.08
C TYR A 128 -41.65 -13.50 -16.59
N GLY A 129 -42.67 -12.75 -17.01
CA GLY A 129 -43.08 -12.60 -18.39
C GLY A 129 -42.63 -11.27 -19.02
N ASN A 130 -43.49 -10.71 -19.87
CA ASN A 130 -43.29 -9.38 -20.44
C ASN A 130 -44.12 -8.36 -19.65
N MET A 131 -43.48 -7.30 -19.16
CA MET A 131 -44.19 -6.24 -18.42
C MET A 131 -45.16 -5.52 -19.35
N LEU A 132 -46.35 -5.18 -18.83
CA LEU A 132 -47.41 -4.49 -19.58
C LEU A 132 -47.91 -5.28 -20.81
N TYR A 133 -47.73 -6.59 -20.84
CA TYR A 133 -48.29 -7.47 -21.86
C TYR A 133 -49.79 -7.64 -21.62
N GLY A 134 -50.57 -6.63 -22.00
CA GLY A 134 -52.02 -6.70 -22.11
C GLY A 134 -52.42 -6.66 -23.58
N ASP A 135 -53.09 -7.71 -24.07
CA ASP A 135 -54.03 -7.53 -25.19
C ASP A 135 -55.18 -6.68 -24.61
N GLY A 136 -55.51 -5.55 -25.22
CA GLY A 136 -56.53 -4.61 -24.71
C GLY A 136 -57.97 -5.14 -24.67
N ARG A 137 -58.15 -6.47 -24.62
CA ARG A 137 -59.40 -7.20 -24.65
C ARG A 137 -59.68 -7.86 -23.30
N TYR A 138 -60.00 -7.05 -22.29
CA TYR A 138 -60.82 -7.55 -21.20
C TYR A 138 -62.27 -7.46 -21.66
N ILE A 139 -62.80 -8.54 -22.23
CA ILE A 139 -64.25 -8.69 -22.40
C ILE A 139 -64.77 -9.03 -21.00
N VAL A 140 -65.35 -8.05 -20.32
CA VAL A 140 -66.14 -8.31 -19.13
C VAL A 140 -67.44 -8.93 -19.61
N GLU A 141 -67.53 -10.26 -19.59
CA GLU A 141 -68.82 -10.93 -19.72
C GLU A 141 -69.63 -10.60 -18.46
N VAL A 142 -70.56 -9.67 -18.61
CA VAL A 142 -71.57 -9.40 -17.58
C VAL A 142 -72.57 -10.57 -17.64
N PRO A 143 -72.76 -11.33 -16.55
CA PRO A 143 -73.79 -12.36 -16.50
C PRO A 143 -75.17 -11.71 -16.62
N ASN A 144 -76.04 -12.29 -17.45
CA ASN A 144 -77.47 -11.93 -17.52
C ASN A 144 -78.19 -12.21 -16.21
#